data_AF-A0A024P839-F1
#
_entry.id   AF-A0A024P839-F1
#
_cell.length_a   1.000
_cell.length_b   1.000
_cell.length_c   1.000
_cell.angle_alpha   90.00
_cell.angle_beta   90.00
_cell.angle_gamma   90.00
#
_symmetry.space_group_name_H-M   'P 1'
#
loop_
_entity.id
_entity.type
_entity.pdbx_description
1 polymer ?
#
loop_
_entity_poly.entity_id
_entity_poly.type
_entity_poly.pdbx_seq_one_letter_code
_entity_poly.pdbx_strand_id
1 'polypeptide(L)'
;MFLLDHAAAILEEMYKEINLEETDIFKRIGDIGILKLETQQTYPQVFDFLKSLGNEESLEVKSEIEQKKDRMFGSGLEKVYENIDFSKFRSDIDVEKAMDVINWTMIGFAEREVDKLDSFEDVGIEQIQEWERYSELLKKCFY
;
A
#
# COMPACT_ATOMS: atom_id res chain seq x y z
N MET A 1 -20.42 8.94 7.47
CA MET A 1 -19.13 9.12 8.16
C MET A 1 -18.69 7.96 9.04
N PHE A 2 -19.56 7.38 9.86
CA PHE A 2 -19.20 6.25 10.75
C PHE A 2 -18.39 5.11 10.10
N LEU A 3 -18.76 4.63 8.91
CA LEU A 3 -18.04 3.54 8.23
C LEU A 3 -16.61 3.94 7.80
N LEU A 4 -16.41 5.20 7.40
CA LEU A 4 -15.10 5.71 7.02
C LEU A 4 -14.21 5.90 8.25
N ASP A 5 -14.78 6.36 9.37
CA ASP A 5 -14.07 6.47 10.64
C ASP A 5 -13.70 5.07 11.18
N HIS A 6 -14.57 4.08 11.02
CA HIS A 6 -14.28 2.69 11.37
C HIS A 6 -13.16 2.10 10.51
N ALA A 7 -13.19 2.33 9.19
CA ALA A 7 -12.14 1.90 8.28
C ALA A 7 -10.79 2.55 8.63
N ALA A 8 -10.79 3.85 8.97
CA ALA A 8 -9.59 4.57 9.39
C ALA A 8 -9.00 3.96 10.67
N ALA A 9 -9.83 3.65 11.67
CA ALA A 9 -9.36 3.02 12.91
C ALA A 9 -8.70 1.65 12.67
N ILE A 10 -9.24 0.83 11.77
CA ILE A 10 -8.64 -0.46 11.39
C ILE A 10 -7.26 -0.26 10.75
N LEU A 11 -7.15 0.69 9.81
CA LEU A 11 -5.88 0.99 9.15
C LEU A 11 -4.86 1.60 10.11
N GLU A 12 -5.30 2.45 11.05
CA GLU A 12 -4.43 2.99 12.10
C GLU A 12 -3.84 1.91 13.00
N GLU A 13 -4.63 0.90 13.40
CA GLU A 13 -4.09 -0.24 14.16
C GLU A 13 -3.09 -1.05 13.32
N MET A 14 -3.42 -1.35 12.06
CA MET A 14 -2.50 -2.01 11.14
C MET A 14 -1.17 -1.23 11.02
N TYR A 15 -1.21 0.09 10.85
CA TYR A 15 0.01 0.90 10.71
C TYR A 15 0.91 0.93 11.95
N LYS A 16 0.40 0.57 13.14
CA LYS A 16 1.21 0.42 14.35
C LYS A 16 2.03 -0.86 14.35
N GLU A 17 1.63 -1.86 13.57
CA GLU A 17 2.32 -3.15 13.46
C GLU A 17 3.46 -3.14 12.42
N ILE A 18 3.59 -2.05 11.65
CA ILE A 18 4.68 -1.88 10.68
C ILE A 18 6.02 -1.86 11.41
N ASN A 19 6.92 -2.77 11.03
CA ASN A 19 8.28 -2.84 11.53
C ASN A 19 9.16 -1.72 10.95
N LEU A 20 9.41 -0.67 11.73
CA LEU A 20 10.22 0.48 11.33
C LEU A 20 11.75 0.25 11.44
N GLU A 21 12.18 -0.90 11.99
CA GLU A 21 13.60 -1.28 12.10
C GLU A 21 14.13 -1.91 10.80
N GLU A 22 13.27 -2.43 9.92
CA GLU A 22 13.70 -2.96 8.62
C GLU A 22 14.01 -1.81 7.66
N THR A 23 15.29 -1.59 7.35
CA THR A 23 15.75 -0.45 6.55
C THR A 23 15.79 -0.73 5.04
N ASP A 24 15.58 -1.98 4.60
CA ASP A 24 15.48 -2.35 3.20
C ASP A 24 14.09 -2.01 2.63
N ILE A 25 14.02 -1.11 1.65
CA ILE A 25 12.73 -0.69 1.08
C ILE A 25 11.94 -1.85 0.46
N PHE A 26 12.60 -2.81 -0.19
CA PHE A 26 11.89 -3.92 -0.84
C PHE A 26 11.35 -4.91 0.18
N LYS A 27 12.08 -5.16 1.27
CA LYS A 27 11.55 -5.96 2.38
C LYS A 27 10.44 -5.21 3.11
N ARG A 28 10.61 -3.93 3.41
CA ARG A 28 9.58 -3.09 4.05
C ARG A 28 8.27 -3.14 3.28
N ILE A 29 8.29 -2.96 1.96
CA ILE A 29 7.07 -3.03 1.14
C ILE A 29 6.47 -4.45 1.16
N GLY A 30 7.31 -5.50 1.12
CA GLY A 30 6.85 -6.89 1.23
C GLY A 30 6.16 -7.18 2.57
N ASP A 31 6.79 -6.81 3.68
CA ASP A 31 6.25 -6.99 5.03
C ASP A 31 4.93 -6.22 5.23
N ILE A 32 4.87 -4.97 4.77
CA ILE A 32 3.63 -4.18 4.75
C ILE A 32 2.56 -4.85 3.88
N GLY A 33 2.95 -5.42 2.74
CA GLY A 33 2.06 -6.16 1.85
C GLY A 33 1.39 -7.34 2.55
N ILE A 34 2.17 -8.14 3.30
CA ILE A 34 1.67 -9.27 4.08
C ILE A 34 0.70 -8.79 5.17
N LEU A 35 1.10 -7.80 5.95
CA LEU A 35 0.25 -7.20 6.99
C LEU A 35 -1.07 -6.65 6.42
N LYS A 36 -0.99 -5.98 5.26
CA LYS A 36 -2.15 -5.49 4.53
C LYS A 36 -3.06 -6.63 4.10
N LEU A 37 -2.50 -7.71 3.56
CA LEU A 37 -3.25 -8.90 3.17
C LEU A 37 -4.00 -9.51 4.36
N GLU A 38 -3.32 -9.71 5.50
CA GLU A 38 -3.92 -10.25 6.72
C GLU A 38 -5.08 -9.38 7.23
N THR A 39 -4.90 -8.06 7.18
CA THR A 39 -5.95 -7.09 7.54
C THR A 39 -7.12 -7.15 6.56
N GLN A 40 -6.86 -7.29 5.26
CA GLN A 40 -7.89 -7.43 4.23
C GLN A 40 -8.71 -8.72 4.41
N GLN A 41 -8.05 -9.84 4.71
CA GLN A 41 -8.72 -11.11 4.98
C GLN A 41 -9.52 -11.09 6.28
N THR A 42 -9.09 -10.30 7.28
CA THR A 42 -9.81 -10.16 8.55
C THR A 42 -11.05 -9.26 8.39
N TYR A 43 -10.98 -8.24 7.53
CA TYR A 43 -12.04 -7.24 7.36
C TYR A 43 -12.45 -7.01 5.88
N PRO A 44 -12.82 -8.06 5.12
CA PRO A 44 -13.03 -7.92 3.67
C PRO A 44 -14.11 -6.90 3.32
N GLN A 45 -15.20 -6.83 4.09
CA GLN A 45 -16.30 -5.88 3.82
C GLN A 45 -15.89 -4.41 4.02
N VAL A 46 -14.88 -4.15 4.88
CA VAL A 46 -14.33 -2.80 5.06
C VAL A 46 -13.58 -2.38 3.81
N PHE A 47 -12.79 -3.28 3.22
CA PHE A 47 -12.05 -2.99 2.00
C PHE A 47 -12.96 -2.95 0.76
N ASP A 48 -14.02 -3.74 0.70
CA ASP A 48 -15.06 -3.62 -0.33
C ASP A 48 -15.73 -2.24 -0.28
N PHE A 49 -16.06 -1.76 0.94
CA PHE A 49 -16.56 -0.41 1.14
C PHE A 49 -15.55 0.64 0.65
N LEU A 50 -14.29 0.54 1.07
CA LEU A 50 -13.23 1.48 0.64
C LEU A 50 -13.03 1.48 -0.89
N LYS A 51 -13.12 0.32 -1.54
CA LYS A 51 -13.10 0.20 -3.00
C LYS A 51 -14.31 0.90 -3.63
N SER A 52 -15.51 0.72 -3.10
CA SER A 52 -16.71 1.40 -3.63
C SER A 52 -16.62 2.92 -3.57
N LEU A 53 -15.90 3.48 -2.59
CA LEU A 53 -15.66 4.93 -2.50
C LEU A 53 -14.78 5.46 -3.64
N GLY A 54 -14.03 4.61 -4.34
CA GLY A 54 -13.30 5.00 -5.55
C GLY A 54 -14.24 5.37 -6.71
N ASN A 55 -15.45 4.81 -6.72
CA ASN A 55 -16.47 5.02 -7.75
C ASN A 55 -17.55 6.03 -7.33
N GLU A 56 -17.39 6.72 -6.20
CA GLU A 56 -18.36 7.70 -5.70
C GLU A 56 -18.25 9.03 -6.47
N GLU A 57 -19.31 9.41 -7.17
CA GLU A 57 -19.35 10.59 -8.05
C GLU A 57 -20.14 11.76 -7.44
N SER A 58 -20.76 11.59 -6.26
CA SER A 58 -21.57 12.63 -5.63
C SER A 58 -20.73 13.84 -5.20
N LEU A 59 -20.95 14.96 -5.88
CA LEU A 59 -20.23 16.23 -5.66
C LEU A 59 -20.39 16.79 -4.23
N GLU A 60 -21.47 16.46 -3.52
CA GLU A 60 -21.75 17.01 -2.19
C GLU A 60 -20.86 16.41 -1.09
N VAL A 61 -20.43 15.16 -1.23
CA VAL A 61 -19.64 14.42 -0.21
C VAL A 61 -18.23 14.10 -0.67
N LYS A 62 -17.93 14.26 -1.97
CA LYS A 62 -16.66 13.90 -2.59
C LYS A 62 -15.45 14.55 -1.90
N SER A 63 -15.48 15.86 -1.65
CA SER A 63 -14.34 16.58 -1.08
C SER A 63 -14.02 16.16 0.37
N GLU A 64 -15.05 15.86 1.17
CA GLU A 64 -14.88 15.39 2.55
C GLU A 64 -14.35 13.95 2.59
N ILE A 65 -14.83 13.10 1.68
CA ILE A 65 -14.36 11.72 1.51
C ILE A 65 -12.90 11.70 1.05
N GLU A 66 -12.54 12.51 0.04
CA GLU A 66 -11.17 12.63 -0.46
C GLU A 66 -10.20 13.05 0.66
N GLN A 67 -10.51 14.12 1.40
CA GLN A 67 -9.64 14.56 2.50
C GLN A 67 -9.42 13.50 3.58
N LYS A 68 -10.45 12.71 3.92
CA LYS A 68 -10.31 11.63 4.89
C LYS A 68 -9.51 10.46 4.32
N LYS A 69 -9.73 10.09 3.06
CA LYS A 69 -8.94 9.07 2.37
C LYS A 69 -7.46 9.47 2.33
N ASP A 70 -7.16 10.71 1.98
CA ASP A 70 -5.78 11.21 1.90
C ASP A 70 -5.05 11.11 3.24
N ARG A 71 -5.70 11.48 4.35
CA ARG A 71 -5.12 11.34 5.70
C ARG A 71 -4.91 9.87 6.08
N MET A 72 -5.90 9.04 5.78
CA MET A 72 -5.91 7.62 6.13
C MET A 72 -4.87 6.83 5.35
N PHE A 73 -4.64 7.12 4.07
CA PHE A 73 -3.62 6.43 3.26
C PHE A 73 -2.24 7.10 3.33
N GLY A 74 -2.19 8.42 3.49
CA GLY A 74 -0.94 9.18 3.57
C GLY A 74 -0.05 8.75 4.74
N SER A 75 -0.64 8.52 5.92
CA SER A 75 0.09 8.03 7.10
C SER A 75 0.74 6.66 6.88
N GLY A 76 0.10 5.77 6.14
CA GLY A 76 0.67 4.49 5.74
C GLY A 76 1.85 4.66 4.77
N LEU A 77 1.71 5.56 3.79
CA LEU A 77 2.75 5.83 2.80
C LEU A 77 4.02 6.45 3.44
N GLU A 78 3.86 7.35 4.40
CA GLU A 78 5.00 7.93 5.14
C GLU A 78 5.82 6.84 5.85
N LYS A 79 5.15 5.85 6.46
CA LYS A 79 5.79 4.72 7.16
C LYS A 79 6.55 3.78 6.23
N VAL A 80 6.23 3.73 4.93
CA VAL A 80 6.99 2.94 3.96
C VAL A 80 8.42 3.47 3.82
N TYR A 81 8.60 4.79 3.91
CA TYR A 81 9.87 5.46 3.61
C TYR A 81 10.67 5.87 4.86
N GLU A 82 10.14 5.59 6.04
CA GLU A 82 10.79 5.92 7.30
C GLU A 82 12.01 5.02 7.57
N ASN A 83 13.16 5.65 7.84
CA ASN A 83 14.45 5.03 8.17
C ASN A 83 15.02 4.07 7.10
N ILE A 84 14.80 4.36 5.82
CA ILE A 84 15.31 3.53 4.72
C ILE A 84 16.82 3.73 4.50
N ASP A 85 17.54 2.62 4.35
CA ASP A 85 18.96 2.60 4.02
C ASP A 85 19.17 2.70 2.50
N PHE A 86 19.44 3.92 2.05
CA PHE A 86 19.70 4.21 0.65
C PHE A 86 21.09 3.74 0.16
N SER A 87 21.97 3.27 1.06
CA SER A 87 23.30 2.78 0.65
C SER A 87 23.25 1.44 -0.09
N LYS A 88 22.12 0.73 -0.03
CA LYS A 88 21.89 -0.52 -0.76
C LYS A 88 21.70 -0.36 -2.26
N PHE A 89 21.38 0.86 -2.71
CA PHE A 89 21.26 1.15 -4.13
C PHE A 89 22.64 1.21 -4.79
N ARG A 90 22.72 0.80 -6.04
CA ARG A 90 23.97 0.79 -6.80
C ARG A 90 24.54 2.21 -6.93
N SER A 91 25.86 2.34 -6.84
CA SER A 91 26.51 3.66 -6.78
C SER A 91 26.40 4.51 -8.05
N ASP A 92 26.00 3.92 -9.17
CA ASP A 92 25.87 4.57 -10.49
C ASP A 92 24.44 5.03 -10.82
N ILE A 93 23.48 4.83 -9.92
CA ILE A 93 22.09 5.25 -10.15
C ILE A 93 21.72 6.52 -9.42
N ASP A 94 20.75 7.23 -9.97
CA ASP A 94 20.04 8.32 -9.30
C ASP A 94 18.99 7.71 -8.35
N VAL A 95 19.29 7.71 -7.05
CA VAL A 95 18.46 7.07 -6.01
C VAL A 95 17.06 7.69 -5.96
N GLU A 96 16.93 9.00 -6.15
CA GLU A 96 15.64 9.69 -6.14
C GLU A 96 14.74 9.15 -7.26
N LYS A 97 15.28 9.06 -8.48
CA LYS A 97 14.54 8.49 -9.62
C LYS A 97 14.24 7.00 -9.45
N ALA A 98 15.13 6.25 -8.81
CA ALA A 98 14.89 4.84 -8.51
C ALA A 98 13.71 4.68 -7.55
N MET A 99 13.65 5.52 -6.51
CA MET A 99 12.54 5.56 -5.57
C MET A 99 11.22 5.94 -6.23
N ASP A 100 11.22 6.90 -7.16
CA ASP A 100 10.04 7.22 -7.96
C ASP A 100 9.51 6.00 -8.73
N VAL A 101 10.39 5.27 -9.41
CA VAL A 101 10.01 4.06 -10.15
C VAL A 101 9.47 2.97 -9.22
N ILE A 102 10.10 2.78 -8.07
CA ILE A 102 9.61 1.83 -7.05
C ILE A 102 8.21 2.23 -6.57
N ASN A 103 7.99 3.51 -6.27
CA ASN A 103 6.72 4.03 -5.80
C ASN A 103 5.61 3.89 -6.85
N TRP A 104 5.88 4.29 -8.10
CA TRP A 104 4.91 4.13 -9.20
C TRP A 104 4.56 2.66 -9.44
N THR A 105 5.57 1.78 -9.36
CA THR A 105 5.34 0.34 -9.52
C THR A 105 4.52 -0.22 -8.37
N MET A 106 4.80 0.17 -7.13
CA MET A 106 4.05 -0.24 -5.94
C MET A 106 2.58 0.20 -6.01
N ILE A 107 2.33 1.48 -6.32
CA ILE A 107 0.98 2.04 -6.42
C ILE A 107 0.23 1.37 -7.59
N GLY A 108 0.82 1.36 -8.78
CA GLY A 108 0.18 0.78 -9.96
C GLY A 108 -0.06 -0.72 -9.84
N PHE A 109 0.84 -1.45 -9.17
CA PHE A 109 0.61 -2.85 -8.83
C PHE A 109 -0.60 -3.01 -7.90
N ALA A 110 -0.66 -2.24 -6.83
CA ALA A 110 -1.76 -2.32 -5.86
C ALA A 110 -3.11 -1.99 -6.50
N GLU A 111 -3.19 -0.93 -7.31
CA GLU A 111 -4.40 -0.57 -8.07
C GLU A 111 -4.83 -1.70 -9.01
N ARG A 112 -3.89 -2.22 -9.82
CA ARG A 112 -4.17 -3.33 -10.73
C ARG A 112 -4.69 -4.57 -10.02
N GLU A 113 -4.13 -4.93 -8.86
CA GLU A 113 -4.61 -6.10 -8.11
C GLU A 113 -6.00 -5.86 -7.50
N VAL A 114 -6.29 -4.64 -7.03
CA VAL A 114 -7.63 -4.28 -6.54
C VAL A 114 -8.67 -4.32 -7.65
N ASP A 115 -8.33 -3.87 -8.86
CA ASP A 115 -9.22 -3.87 -10.02
C ASP A 115 -9.63 -5.28 -10.49
N LYS A 116 -8.79 -6.29 -10.23
CA LYS A 116 -9.10 -7.70 -10.56
C LYS A 116 -10.08 -8.35 -9.60
N LEU A 117 -10.26 -7.82 -8.40
CA LEU A 117 -11.10 -8.42 -7.36
C LEU A 117 -12.56 -8.03 -7.56
N ASP A 118 -13.48 -8.98 -7.51
CA ASP A 118 -14.90 -8.64 -7.37
C ASP A 118 -15.22 -8.27 -5.91
N SER A 119 -14.59 -8.98 -4.96
CA SER A 119 -14.60 -8.69 -3.52
C SER A 119 -13.25 -8.99 -2.89
N PHE A 120 -12.94 -8.34 -1.77
CA PHE A 120 -11.80 -8.68 -0.92
C PHE A 120 -11.93 -10.02 -0.19
N GLU A 121 -13.08 -10.71 -0.25
CA GLU A 121 -13.18 -12.12 0.16
C GLU A 121 -12.28 -13.03 -0.71
N ASP A 122 -11.95 -12.62 -1.94
CA ASP A 122 -11.12 -13.38 -2.89
C ASP A 122 -9.62 -13.04 -2.80
N VAL A 123 -9.21 -12.17 -1.87
CA VAL A 123 -7.81 -11.76 -1.73
C VAL A 123 -6.97 -12.90 -1.14
N GLY A 124 -5.77 -13.11 -1.69
CA GLY A 124 -4.96 -14.27 -1.35
C GLY A 124 -3.46 -13.98 -1.28
N ILE A 125 -2.70 -15.05 -1.06
CA ILE A 125 -1.23 -14.99 -1.03
C ILE A 125 -0.63 -14.78 -2.43
N GLU A 126 -1.39 -15.07 -3.49
CA GLU A 126 -0.95 -14.94 -4.88
C GLU A 126 -0.53 -13.51 -5.22
N GLN A 127 -1.22 -12.51 -4.67
CA GLN A 127 -0.87 -11.09 -4.83
C GLN A 127 0.52 -10.78 -4.23
N ILE A 128 0.88 -11.39 -3.10
CA ILE A 128 2.19 -11.22 -2.48
C ILE A 128 3.28 -11.88 -3.33
N GLN A 129 3.02 -13.12 -3.78
CA GLN A 129 3.95 -13.84 -4.66
C GLN A 129 4.20 -13.09 -5.97
N GLU A 130 3.17 -12.46 -6.55
CA GLU A 130 3.34 -11.65 -7.74
C GLU A 130 4.13 -10.37 -7.45
N TRP A 131 3.87 -9.69 -6.32
CA TRP A 131 4.67 -8.55 -5.89
C TRP A 131 6.14 -8.91 -5.73
N GLU A 132 6.46 -10.07 -5.13
CA GLU A 132 7.83 -10.55 -4.97
C GLU A 132 8.55 -10.65 -6.32
N ARG A 133 7.86 -11.10 -7.38
CA ARG A 133 8.45 -11.18 -8.73
C ARG A 133 8.78 -9.79 -9.30
N TYR A 134 7.93 -8.79 -9.07
CA TYR A 134 8.22 -7.40 -9.44
C TYR A 134 9.34 -6.82 -8.58
N SER A 135 9.33 -7.08 -7.28
CA SER A 135 10.37 -6.67 -6.34
C SER A 135 11.74 -7.20 -6.76
N GLU A 136 11.84 -8.48 -7.13
CA GLU A 136 13.09 -9.07 -7.62
C GLU A 136 13.55 -8.48 -8.97
N LEU A 137 12.61 -8.08 -9.84
CA LEU A 137 12.97 -7.37 -11.06
C LEU A 137 13.53 -5.97 -10.75
N LEU A 138 12.88 -5.22 -9.86
CA LEU A 138 13.31 -3.88 -9.47
C LEU A 138 14.66 -3.91 -8.73
N LYS A 139 14.89 -4.90 -7.85
CA LYS A 139 16.19 -5.12 -7.22
C LYS A 139 17.29 -5.33 -8.24
N LYS A 140 17.08 -6.15 -9.28
CA LYS A 140 18.07 -6.34 -10.36
C LYS A 140 18.39 -5.06 -11.12
N CYS A 141 17.46 -4.11 -11.18
CA CYS A 141 17.66 -2.82 -11.83
C CYS A 141 18.44 -1.84 -10.94
N PHE A 142 18.16 -1.81 -9.64
CA PHE A 142 18.53 -0.70 -8.75
C PHE A 142 19.49 -1.05 -7.60
N TYR A 143 19.49 -2.29 -7.13
CA TYR A 143 20.50 -2.78 -6.19
C TYR A 143 21.73 -3.28 -6.98
#